data_AF-A0A410PX59-F1
#
_entry.id   AF-A0A410PX59-F1
#
_cell.length_a   1.000
_cell.length_b   1.000
_cell.length_c   1.000
_cell.angle_alpha   90.00
_cell.angle_beta   90.00
_cell.angle_gamma   90.00
#
_symmetry.space_group_name_H-M   'P 1'
#
loop_
_entity.id
_entity.type
_entity.pdbx_description
1 polymer ?
#
loop_
_entity_poly.entity_id
_entity_poly.type
_entity_poly.pdbx_seq_one_letter_code
_entity_poly.pdbx_strand_id
1 'polypeptide(L)'
;MNFYKKPAWIHRRESVLQRDNYICQECKRYGKSKSASIVHHIIPLAWCLIHNPALALDPINLIALCPKCHNEMHDRDSNKLTAKGIEWVKRMGTMGLNWIEKYFNKEN
;
A
#
# COMPACT_ATOMS: atom_id res chain seq x y z
N MET A 1 -3.51 16.11 -13.46
CA MET A 1 -3.18 14.84 -14.14
C MET A 1 -3.34 13.69 -13.15
N ASN A 2 -4.19 12.68 -13.42
CA ASN A 2 -4.49 11.62 -12.44
C ASN A 2 -3.38 10.54 -12.44
N PHE A 3 -2.71 10.33 -11.31
CA PHE A 3 -1.65 9.32 -11.15
C PHE A 3 -2.09 7.93 -11.61
N TYR A 4 -3.31 7.53 -11.24
CA TYR A 4 -3.85 6.20 -11.54
C TYR A 4 -4.20 6.00 -13.02
N LYS A 5 -4.22 7.06 -13.83
CA LYS A 5 -4.41 6.98 -15.28
C LYS A 5 -3.09 6.92 -16.06
N LYS A 6 -1.94 7.04 -15.38
CA LYS A 6 -0.64 7.00 -16.05
C LYS A 6 -0.30 5.58 -16.53
N PRO A 7 0.24 5.40 -17.75
CA PRO A 7 0.66 4.07 -18.24
C PRO A 7 1.63 3.35 -17.31
N ALA A 8 2.57 4.09 -16.71
CA ALA A 8 3.53 3.55 -15.76
C ALA A 8 2.87 2.92 -14.53
N TRP A 9 1.81 3.54 -14.01
CA TRP A 9 1.04 2.96 -12.91
C TRP A 9 0.25 1.72 -13.35
N ILE A 10 -0.42 1.78 -14.50
CA ILE A 10 -1.21 0.63 -15.02
C ILE A 10 -0.31 -0.59 -15.19
N HIS A 11 0.87 -0.42 -15.79
CA HIS A 11 1.84 -1.49 -15.97
C HIS A 11 2.38 -2.01 -14.63
N ARG A 12 2.74 -1.10 -13.71
CA ARG A 12 3.24 -1.49 -12.38
C ARG A 12 2.17 -2.23 -11.57
N ARG A 13 0.92 -1.76 -11.60
CA ARG A 13 -0.21 -2.41 -10.92
C ARG A 13 -0.35 -3.85 -11.40
N GLU A 14 -0.30 -4.08 -12.71
CA GLU A 14 -0.42 -5.42 -13.28
C GLU A 14 0.76 -6.31 -12.86
N SER A 15 1.99 -5.79 -12.94
CA SER A 15 3.19 -6.51 -12.47
C SER A 15 3.11 -6.91 -10.99
N VAL A 16 2.56 -6.05 -10.12
CA VAL A 16 2.36 -6.36 -8.69
C VAL A 16 1.28 -7.41 -8.49
N LEU A 17 0.15 -7.34 -9.21
CA LEU A 17 -0.88 -8.38 -9.15
C LEU A 17 -0.32 -9.74 -9.59
N GLN A 18 0.47 -9.77 -10.66
CA GLN A 18 1.14 -10.99 -11.14
C GLN A 18 2.14 -11.54 -10.12
N ARG A 19 3.03 -10.69 -9.57
CA ARG A 19 3.97 -11.06 -8.49
C ARG A 19 3.24 -11.73 -7.31
N ASP A 20 2.08 -11.19 -6.97
CA ASP A 20 1.28 -11.63 -5.83
C ASP A 20 0.32 -12.79 -6.19
N ASN A 21 0.44 -13.35 -7.41
CA ASN A 21 -0.41 -14.41 -7.99
C ASN A 21 -1.91 -14.07 -7.95
N TYR A 22 -2.25 -12.78 -8.04
CA TYR A 22 -3.61 -12.26 -7.86
C TYR A 22 -4.26 -12.71 -6.54
N ILE A 23 -3.44 -12.98 -5.50
CA ILE A 23 -3.90 -13.33 -4.16
C ILE A 23 -3.72 -12.15 -3.22
N CYS A 24 -4.72 -11.93 -2.37
CA CYS A 24 -4.68 -10.92 -1.31
C CYS A 24 -3.61 -11.29 -0.28
N GLN A 25 -2.57 -10.48 -0.21
CA GLN A 25 -1.42 -10.75 0.65
C GLN A 25 -1.79 -10.68 2.15
N GLU A 26 -2.75 -9.84 2.53
CA GLU A 26 -3.27 -9.83 3.90
C GLU A 26 -4.04 -11.12 4.23
N CYS A 27 -4.90 -11.60 3.34
CA CYS A 27 -5.63 -12.86 3.58
C CYS A 27 -4.69 -14.07 3.63
N LYS A 28 -3.66 -14.09 2.76
CA LYS A 28 -2.67 -15.15 2.66
C LYS A 28 -1.94 -15.38 4.00
N ARG A 29 -1.67 -14.31 4.76
CA ARG A 29 -1.04 -14.38 6.09
C ARG A 29 -1.83 -15.21 7.10
N TYR A 30 -3.14 -15.35 6.92
CA TYR A 30 -4.00 -16.15 7.78
C TYR A 30 -4.43 -17.48 7.11
N GLY A 31 -3.66 -17.95 6.11
CA GLY A 31 -3.94 -19.19 5.37
C GLY A 31 -5.15 -19.09 4.43
N LYS A 32 -5.67 -17.89 4.14
CA LYS A 32 -6.83 -17.71 3.26
C LYS A 32 -6.40 -17.35 1.84
N SER A 33 -6.90 -18.09 0.86
CA SER A 33 -6.74 -17.76 -0.55
C SER A 33 -7.93 -16.93 -1.03
N LYS A 34 -7.78 -15.59 -1.06
CA LYS A 34 -8.77 -14.67 -1.64
C LYS A 34 -8.17 -13.94 -2.83
N SER A 35 -8.94 -13.77 -3.89
CA SER A 35 -8.51 -12.99 -5.05
C SER A 35 -8.25 -11.52 -4.67
N ALA A 36 -7.14 -10.98 -5.18
CA ALA A 36 -6.80 -9.57 -5.13
C ALA A 36 -7.15 -8.90 -6.46
N SER A 37 -7.76 -7.72 -6.37
CA SER A 37 -8.11 -6.88 -7.51
C SER A 37 -7.59 -5.46 -7.38
N ILE A 38 -7.02 -5.11 -6.22
CA ILE A 38 -6.54 -3.76 -5.90
C ILE A 38 -5.08 -3.85 -5.51
N VAL A 39 -4.27 -2.92 -6.00
CA VAL A 39 -2.90 -2.70 -5.51
C VAL A 39 -2.94 -1.48 -4.60
N HIS A 40 -2.45 -1.64 -3.38
CA HIS A 40 -2.44 -0.64 -2.34
C HIS A 40 -1.02 -0.10 -2.14
N HIS A 41 -0.92 1.21 -1.91
CA HIS A 41 0.32 1.87 -1.46
C HIS A 41 0.44 1.74 0.05
N ILE A 42 1.46 1.02 0.54
CA ILE A 42 1.68 0.78 1.97
C ILE A 42 2.00 2.10 2.69
N ILE A 43 2.98 2.85 2.18
CA ILE A 43 3.23 4.26 2.48
C ILE A 43 2.35 5.10 1.54
N PRO A 44 1.53 6.05 2.05
CA PRO A 44 0.54 6.77 1.26
C PRO A 44 1.12 7.47 0.03
N LEU A 45 0.42 7.35 -1.11
CA LEU A 45 0.82 7.97 -2.37
C LEU A 45 1.06 9.47 -2.24
N ALA A 46 0.21 10.19 -1.49
CA ALA A 46 0.36 11.64 -1.28
C ALA A 46 1.74 11.99 -0.69
N TRP A 47 2.19 11.21 0.31
CA TRP A 47 3.51 11.37 0.88
C TRP A 47 4.61 11.06 -0.14
N CYS A 48 4.48 9.96 -0.89
CA CYS A 48 5.46 9.60 -1.92
C CYS A 48 5.62 10.73 -2.96
N LEU A 49 4.52 11.30 -3.45
CA LEU A 49 4.59 12.36 -4.46
C LEU A 49 5.30 13.63 -3.98
N ILE A 50 5.31 13.90 -2.67
CA ILE A 50 5.96 15.08 -2.08
C ILE A 50 7.40 14.79 -1.68
N HIS A 51 7.65 13.64 -1.04
CA HIS A 51 8.93 13.37 -0.36
C HIS A 51 9.80 12.31 -1.04
N ASN A 52 9.21 11.35 -1.74
CA ASN A 52 9.95 10.30 -2.43
C ASN A 52 9.17 9.72 -3.63
N PRO A 53 9.17 10.40 -4.79
CA PRO A 53 8.36 10.00 -5.94
C PRO A 53 8.72 8.63 -6.52
N ALA A 54 9.98 8.18 -6.35
CA ALA A 54 10.41 6.86 -6.79
C ALA A 54 9.60 5.74 -6.09
N LEU A 55 9.27 5.95 -4.81
CA LEU A 55 8.51 5.00 -4.00
C LEU A 55 7.04 4.85 -4.45
N ALA A 56 6.52 5.77 -5.26
CA ALA A 56 5.14 5.69 -5.78
C ALA A 56 4.94 4.54 -6.79
N LEU A 57 6.03 4.11 -7.46
CA LEU A 57 6.04 3.03 -8.45
C LEU A 57 6.96 1.87 -8.06
N ASP A 58 7.59 1.92 -6.89
CA ASP A 58 8.45 0.86 -6.39
C ASP A 58 7.60 -0.31 -5.84
N PRO A 59 7.78 -1.55 -6.34
CA PRO A 59 7.07 -2.73 -5.84
C PRO A 59 7.17 -2.95 -4.32
N ILE A 60 8.22 -2.45 -3.65
CA ILE A 60 8.37 -2.58 -2.19
C ILE A 60 7.24 -1.86 -1.43
N ASN A 61 6.68 -0.80 -2.02
CA ASN A 61 5.61 -0.01 -1.43
C ASN A 61 4.21 -0.44 -1.91
N LEU A 62 4.13 -1.52 -2.71
CA LEU A 62 2.90 -1.92 -3.38
C LEU A 62 2.52 -3.34 -3.00
N ILE A 63 1.24 -3.53 -2.68
CA ILE A 63 0.72 -4.82 -2.24
C ILE A 63 -0.65 -5.13 -2.84
N ALA A 64 -0.84 -6.36 -3.32
CA ALA A 64 -2.12 -6.83 -3.83
C ALA A 64 -3.08 -7.20 -2.68
N LEU A 65 -4.27 -6.62 -2.68
CA LEU A 65 -5.32 -6.83 -1.68
C LEU A 65 -6.69 -7.10 -2.34
N CYS A 66 -7.54 -7.82 -1.61
CA CYS A 66 -8.97 -7.86 -1.91
C CYS A 66 -9.64 -6.55 -1.47
N PRO A 67 -10.82 -6.19 -2.01
CA PRO A 67 -11.51 -4.95 -1.67
C PRO A 67 -11.75 -4.77 -0.17
N LYS A 68 -12.08 -5.85 0.54
CA LYS A 68 -12.28 -5.82 1.99
C LYS A 68 -11.01 -5.40 2.73
N CYS A 69 -9.89 -6.10 2.50
CA CYS A 69 -8.63 -5.80 3.19
C CYS A 69 -8.08 -4.43 2.77
N HIS A 70 -8.26 -4.00 1.53
CA HIS A 70 -7.89 -2.65 1.09
C HIS A 70 -8.61 -1.58 1.92
N ASN A 71 -9.93 -1.72 2.10
CA ASN A 71 -10.73 -0.77 2.87
C ASN A 71 -10.42 -0.80 4.36
N GLU A 72 -9.91 -1.92 4.89
CA GLU A 72 -9.46 -2.01 6.29
C GLU A 72 -8.14 -1.27 6.54
N MET A 73 -7.38 -0.92 5.50
CA MET A 73 -6.11 -0.17 5.66
C MET A 73 -6.33 1.30 5.96
N HIS A 74 -7.47 1.87 5.55
CA HIS A 74 -7.78 3.29 5.67
C HIS A 74 -9.04 3.52 6.50
N ASP A 75 -9.01 4.54 7.32
CA ASP A 75 -10.20 5.07 7.98
C ASP A 75 -11.15 5.66 6.93
N ARG A 76 -12.46 5.42 7.07
CA ARG A 76 -13.44 5.77 6.03
C ARG A 76 -13.65 7.28 5.90
N ASP A 77 -13.52 8.00 7.01
CA ASP A 77 -13.87 9.42 7.07
C ASP A 77 -12.64 10.28 6.79
N SER A 78 -11.50 9.92 7.37
CA SER A 78 -10.26 10.69 7.25
C SER A 78 -9.32 10.19 6.16
N ASN A 79 -9.53 8.98 5.63
CA ASN A 79 -8.63 8.29 4.70
C ASN A 79 -7.19 8.15 5.24
N LYS A 80 -6.99 8.30 6.56
CA LYS A 80 -5.73 8.03 7.26
C LYS A 80 -5.53 6.53 7.41
N LEU A 81 -4.28 6.09 7.54
CA LEU A 81 -3.97 4.69 7.82
C LEU A 81 -4.57 4.25 9.16
N THR A 82 -5.24 3.11 9.16
CA THR A 82 -5.68 2.44 10.40
C THR A 82 -4.51 1.72 11.07
N ALA A 83 -4.74 1.15 12.25
CA ALA A 83 -3.77 0.27 12.91
C ALA A 83 -3.29 -0.88 11.99
N LYS A 84 -4.17 -1.41 11.12
CA LYS A 84 -3.81 -2.46 10.17
C LYS A 84 -2.92 -1.92 9.04
N GLY A 85 -3.22 -0.73 8.52
CA GLY A 85 -2.35 -0.05 7.56
C GLY A 85 -0.95 0.19 8.14
N ILE A 86 -0.88 0.67 9.37
CA ILE A 86 0.39 0.88 10.09
C ILE A 86 1.14 -0.43 10.36
N GLU A 87 0.43 -1.53 10.62
CA GLU A 87 1.07 -2.84 10.72
C GLU A 87 1.79 -3.23 9.42
N TRP A 88 1.21 -2.94 8.26
CA TRP A 88 1.86 -3.16 6.97
C TRP A 88 3.06 -2.24 6.75
N VAL A 89 2.99 -0.99 7.18
CA VAL A 89 4.16 -0.09 7.16
C VAL A 89 5.29 -0.67 8.01
N LYS A 90 5.01 -1.11 9.25
CA LYS A 90 6.01 -1.76 10.11
C LYS A 90 6.66 -2.99 9.46
N ARG A 91 5.92 -3.72 8.62
CA ARG A 91 6.40 -4.90 7.88
C ARG A 91 7.39 -4.56 6.76
N MET A 92 7.49 -3.30 6.35
CA MET A 92 8.55 -2.82 5.46
C MET A 92 9.93 -2.73 6.16
N GLY A 93 10.02 -3.13 7.43
CA GLY A 93 11.27 -3.13 8.19
C GLY A 93 11.75 -1.72 8.49
N THR A 94 13.08 -1.51 8.43
CA THR A 94 13.72 -0.22 8.76
C THR A 94 13.13 0.95 7.96
N MET A 95 12.80 0.75 6.68
CA MET A 95 12.19 1.80 5.85
C MET A 95 10.86 2.29 6.43
N GLY A 96 9.97 1.35 6.78
CA GLY A 96 8.66 1.69 7.31
C GLY A 96 8.73 2.28 8.72
N LEU A 97 9.61 1.73 9.57
CA LEU A 97 9.82 2.26 10.93
C LEU A 97 10.31 3.72 10.90
N ASN A 98 11.30 4.01 10.04
CA ASN A 98 11.82 5.37 9.87
C ASN A 98 10.73 6.33 9.33
N TRP A 99 9.86 5.83 8.43
CA TRP A 99 8.75 6.63 7.94
C TRP A 99 7.74 6.95 9.05
N ILE A 100 7.40 5.97 9.89
CA ILE A 100 6.48 6.15 11.02
C ILE A 100 7.03 7.19 12.00
N GLU A 101 8.28 7.03 12.42
CA GLU A 101 8.94 7.92 13.39
C GLU A 101 8.98 9.36 12.89
N LYS A 102 9.32 9.54 11.61
CA LYS A 102 9.58 10.87 11.06
C LYS A 102 8.33 11.61 10.59
N TYR A 103 7.32 10.90 10.10
CA TYR A 103 6.18 11.52 9.40
C TYR A 103 4.83 11.17 10.03
N PHE A 104 4.59 9.91 10.41
CA PHE A 104 3.28 9.52 10.93
C PHE A 104 3.00 10.08 12.33
N ASN A 105 4.01 10.09 13.21
CA ASN A 105 3.86 10.58 14.58
C ASN A 105 3.89 12.11 14.69
N LYS A 106 4.14 12.84 13.60
CA LYS A 106 4.13 14.32 13.59
C LYS A 106 2.81 14.91 13.08
N GLU A 107 1.97 14.07 12.46
CA GLU A 107 0.67 14.46 11.87
C GLU A 107 -0.54 13.98 12.70
N ASN A 108 -0.29 13.33 13.83
CA ASN A 108 -1.27 12.90 14.83
C ASN A 108 -0.87 13.44 16.20
#